data_AF-A0A258UEK9-F1
#
_entry.id   AF-A0A258UEK9-F1
#
_cell.length_a   1.000
_cell.length_b   1.000
_cell.length_c   1.000
_cell.angle_alpha   90.00
_cell.angle_beta   90.00
_cell.angle_gamma   90.00
#
_symmetry.space_group_name_H-M   'P 1'
#
loop_
_entity.id
_entity.type
_entity.pdbx_description
1 polymer ?
#
loop_
_entity_poly.entity_id
_entity_poly.type
_entity_poly.pdbx_seq_one_letter_code
_entity_poly.pdbx_strand_id
1 'polypeptide(L)'
;MTFQELEKTLIKGKRILQPITNGNVIEGKEGYYSIWITNTKKLPPVFHNELVRRKTNLLYIGIASGSLLKRLYLQELQHRNPATFFRSIGAVLGYRPEPGSLADKKNQNNYKFNIENTKAIVEWINHNLEIAFHYCPTTDSTIEITLIKKYGPLLNWTHNPEPFMPLKKLKDECRAIARNQI
;
A
#
# COMPACT_ATOMS: atom_id res chain seq x y z
N MET A 1 3.24 9.94 21.93
CA MET A 1 3.27 8.55 21.43
C MET A 1 4.68 8.23 21.00
N THR A 2 5.19 7.07 21.38
CA THR A 2 6.58 6.71 21.14
C THR A 2 6.73 5.83 19.91
N PHE A 3 7.91 5.88 19.29
CA PHE A 3 8.29 4.96 18.23
C PHE A 3 8.12 3.48 18.64
N GLN A 4 8.43 3.15 19.91
CA GLN A 4 8.38 1.79 20.43
C GLN A 4 6.94 1.24 20.51
N GLU A 5 5.97 2.07 20.89
CA GLU A 5 4.54 1.69 20.92
C GLU A 5 4.01 1.37 19.51
N LEU A 6 4.37 2.20 18.54
CA LEU A 6 3.97 2.00 17.14
C LEU A 6 4.67 0.80 16.53
N GLU A 7 5.95 0.59 16.80
CA GLU A 7 6.65 -0.61 16.38
C GLU A 7 6.01 -1.88 16.96
N LYS A 8 5.69 -1.87 18.26
CA LYS A 8 5.02 -2.99 18.92
C LYS A 8 3.68 -3.31 18.26
N THR A 9 2.90 -2.29 17.89
CA THR A 9 1.57 -2.49 17.30
C THR A 9 1.64 -2.86 15.82
N LEU A 10 2.36 -2.08 15.02
CA LEU A 10 2.34 -2.17 13.56
C LEU A 10 3.24 -3.29 13.02
N ILE A 11 4.29 -3.66 13.75
CA ILE A 11 5.30 -4.61 13.26
C ILE A 11 5.18 -5.95 13.98
N LYS A 12 5.15 -5.90 15.30
CA LYS A 12 5.17 -7.08 16.18
C LYS A 12 3.77 -7.49 16.66
N GLY A 13 2.76 -6.68 16.37
CA GLY A 13 1.42 -6.83 16.90
C GLY A 13 0.56 -7.81 16.13
N LYS A 14 -0.64 -8.06 16.66
CA LYS A 14 -1.67 -8.85 15.99
C LYS A 14 -2.12 -8.13 14.72
N ARG A 15 -2.27 -8.92 13.65
CA ARG A 15 -2.74 -8.44 12.35
C ARG A 15 -4.14 -8.96 12.10
N ILE A 16 -4.89 -8.20 11.30
CA ILE A 16 -6.26 -8.49 10.92
C ILE A 16 -6.25 -8.90 9.45
N LEU A 17 -6.68 -10.13 9.19
CA LEU A 17 -6.87 -10.64 7.84
C LEU A 17 -8.05 -9.93 7.16
N GLN A 18 -7.90 -9.63 5.88
CA GLN A 18 -9.01 -9.15 5.06
C GLN A 18 -9.94 -10.29 4.60
N PRO A 19 -11.16 -9.99 4.10
CA PRO A 19 -11.86 -8.72 4.27
C PRO A 19 -12.10 -8.46 5.76
N ILE A 20 -12.12 -7.20 6.16
CA ILE A 20 -12.50 -6.84 7.54
C ILE A 20 -13.97 -7.21 7.74
N THR A 21 -14.20 -8.44 8.15
CA THR A 21 -15.50 -9.04 8.42
C THR A 21 -15.56 -9.36 9.91
N ASN A 22 -16.77 -9.42 10.48
CA ASN A 22 -17.02 -9.72 11.88
C ASN A 22 -16.68 -8.62 12.91
N GLY A 23 -17.13 -7.38 12.66
CA GLY A 23 -17.19 -6.35 13.71
C GLY A 23 -15.89 -5.58 14.01
N ASN A 24 -14.78 -5.90 13.33
CA ASN A 24 -13.63 -5.02 13.32
C ASN A 24 -13.97 -3.77 12.50
N VAL A 25 -14.28 -2.65 13.15
CA VAL A 25 -14.55 -1.39 12.47
C VAL A 25 -13.28 -0.53 12.50
N ILE A 26 -12.82 -0.09 11.33
CA ILE A 26 -11.83 0.99 11.27
C ILE A 26 -12.58 2.31 11.46
N GLU A 27 -12.26 3.01 12.54
CA GLU A 27 -12.89 4.27 12.91
C GLU A 27 -12.33 5.45 12.11
N GLY A 28 -13.10 6.53 12.11
CA GLY A 28 -12.75 7.82 11.51
C GLY A 28 -11.65 8.60 12.23
N LYS A 29 -10.67 7.93 12.85
CA LYS A 29 -9.60 8.53 13.67
C LYS A 29 -8.26 8.54 12.94
N GLU A 30 -7.40 9.47 13.31
CA GLU A 30 -6.00 9.50 12.88
C GLU A 30 -5.23 8.27 13.33
N GLY A 31 -4.14 7.96 12.61
CA GLY A 31 -3.24 6.90 13.04
C GLY A 31 -2.24 6.45 11.98
N TYR A 32 -1.62 5.32 12.26
CA TYR A 32 -0.65 4.66 11.39
C TYR A 32 -1.12 3.25 11.05
N TYR A 33 -0.60 2.71 9.96
CA TYR A 33 -0.91 1.36 9.53
C TYR A 33 0.27 0.68 8.83
N SER A 34 0.23 -0.64 8.83
CA SER A 34 1.10 -1.50 8.05
C SER A 34 0.27 -2.55 7.30
N ILE A 35 0.74 -2.93 6.12
CA ILE A 35 0.09 -3.87 5.22
C ILE A 35 1.06 -5.00 4.91
N TRP A 36 0.59 -6.23 5.02
CA TRP A 36 1.38 -7.45 4.98
C TRP A 36 0.77 -8.45 4.01
N ILE A 37 1.62 -9.23 3.35
CA ILE A 37 1.18 -10.38 2.55
C ILE A 37 1.10 -11.64 3.42
N THR A 38 0.00 -12.38 3.34
CA THR A 38 -0.15 -13.66 4.08
C THR A 38 0.79 -14.74 3.55
N ASN A 39 0.94 -14.79 2.22
CA ASN A 39 1.80 -15.73 1.53
C ASN A 39 2.54 -15.02 0.39
N THR A 40 3.86 -14.87 0.54
CA THR A 40 4.69 -14.17 -0.43
C THR A 40 4.67 -14.81 -1.82
N LYS A 41 4.32 -16.11 -1.95
CA LYS A 41 4.18 -16.82 -3.23
C LYS A 41 2.96 -16.36 -4.06
N LYS A 42 2.07 -15.56 -3.47
CA LYS A 42 0.92 -14.94 -4.17
C LYS A 42 1.33 -13.72 -4.99
N LEU A 43 2.57 -13.25 -4.84
CA LEU A 43 3.16 -12.20 -5.66
C LEU A 43 3.98 -12.81 -6.80
N PRO A 44 4.27 -12.05 -7.88
CA PRO A 44 5.17 -12.52 -8.93
C PRO A 44 6.55 -12.93 -8.37
N PRO A 45 7.27 -13.88 -9.01
CA PRO A 45 8.52 -14.43 -8.49
C PRO A 45 9.56 -13.38 -8.09
N VAL A 46 9.69 -12.31 -8.88
CA VAL A 46 10.61 -11.19 -8.59
C VAL A 46 10.30 -10.52 -7.25
N PHE A 47 9.03 -10.34 -6.91
CA PHE A 47 8.60 -9.74 -5.64
C PHE A 47 8.64 -10.75 -4.49
N HIS A 48 8.30 -12.02 -4.74
CA HIS A 48 8.44 -13.10 -3.77
C HIS A 48 9.89 -13.25 -3.29
N ASN A 49 10.83 -13.37 -4.23
CA ASN A 49 12.25 -13.57 -3.94
C ASN A 49 12.83 -12.38 -3.16
N GLU A 50 12.36 -11.16 -3.47
CA GLU A 50 12.80 -9.97 -2.75
C GLU A 50 12.30 -9.95 -1.29
N LEU A 51 11.06 -10.38 -1.02
CA LEU A 51 10.56 -10.55 0.34
C LEU A 51 11.32 -11.62 1.12
N VAL A 52 11.66 -12.73 0.45
CA VAL A 52 12.51 -13.79 1.03
C VAL A 52 13.89 -13.25 1.39
N ARG A 53 14.54 -12.51 0.47
CA ARG A 53 15.85 -11.87 0.71
C ARG A 53 15.80 -10.90 1.89
N ARG A 54 14.76 -10.07 1.97
CA ARG A 54 14.52 -9.13 3.08
C ARG A 54 14.08 -9.81 4.38
N LYS A 55 13.77 -11.11 4.35
CA LYS A 55 13.25 -11.89 5.49
C LYS A 55 12.00 -11.25 6.12
N THR A 56 11.08 -10.77 5.30
CA THR A 56 9.87 -10.08 5.75
C THR A 56 8.69 -10.35 4.83
N ASN A 57 7.47 -10.20 5.33
CA ASN A 57 6.24 -10.14 4.53
C ASN A 57 5.60 -8.74 4.53
N LEU A 58 6.34 -7.72 4.98
CA LEU A 58 5.89 -6.34 5.05
C LEU A 58 5.87 -5.69 3.66
N LEU A 59 4.67 -5.31 3.21
CA LEU A 59 4.51 -4.62 1.93
C LEU A 59 4.56 -3.10 2.09
N TYR A 60 3.88 -2.55 3.08
CA TYR A 60 3.69 -1.10 3.15
C TYR A 60 3.53 -0.60 4.59
N ILE A 61 4.02 0.60 4.88
CA ILE A 61 3.73 1.39 6.06
C ILE A 61 3.18 2.73 5.59
N GLY A 62 2.13 3.21 6.26
CA GLY A 62 1.55 4.50 5.96
C GLY A 62 1.02 5.23 7.19
N ILE A 63 0.88 6.54 7.02
CA ILE A 63 0.23 7.48 7.95
C ILE A 63 -1.15 7.89 7.44
N ALA A 64 -2.07 8.17 8.37
CA ALA A 64 -3.40 8.70 8.11
C ALA A 64 -3.69 9.90 9.02
N SER A 65 -3.25 11.09 8.63
CA SER A 65 -3.38 12.34 9.40
C SER A 65 -4.77 12.97 9.41
N GLY A 66 -5.80 12.20 9.07
CA GLY A 66 -7.17 12.67 9.24
C GLY A 66 -8.13 11.53 9.53
N SER A 67 -7.96 10.38 8.88
CA SER A 67 -8.80 9.21 9.15
C SER A 67 -8.20 7.94 8.57
N LEU A 68 -7.99 6.93 9.41
CA LEU A 68 -7.67 5.56 9.00
C LEU A 68 -8.79 4.95 8.16
N LEU A 69 -10.07 5.17 8.51
CA LEU A 69 -11.19 4.75 7.68
C LEU A 69 -11.07 5.29 6.24
N LYS A 70 -10.78 6.59 6.08
CA LYS A 70 -10.63 7.19 4.75
C LYS A 70 -9.35 6.73 4.06
N ARG A 71 -8.20 6.81 4.74
CA ARG A 71 -6.89 6.59 4.13
C ARG A 71 -6.55 5.12 3.99
N LEU A 72 -6.60 4.34 5.06
CA LEU A 72 -6.30 2.92 4.98
C LEU A 72 -7.41 2.17 4.25
N TYR A 73 -8.63 2.22 4.78
CA TYR A 73 -9.70 1.34 4.29
C TYR A 73 -10.25 1.79 2.92
N LEU A 74 -10.84 2.98 2.84
CA LEU A 74 -11.51 3.42 1.62
C LEU A 74 -10.54 3.68 0.47
N GLN A 75 -9.34 4.21 0.74
CA GLN A 75 -8.35 4.52 -0.31
C GLN A 75 -7.43 3.33 -0.62
N GLU A 76 -6.58 2.92 0.32
CA GLU A 76 -5.53 1.93 0.03
C GLU A 76 -6.08 0.51 -0.18
N LEU A 77 -7.17 0.11 0.51
CA LEU A 77 -7.73 -1.25 0.41
C LEU A 77 -8.91 -1.36 -0.57
N GLN A 78 -9.76 -0.34 -0.66
CA GLN A 78 -11.02 -0.39 -1.45
C GLN A 78 -11.03 0.54 -2.69
N HIS A 79 -9.97 1.30 -2.93
CA HIS A 79 -9.80 2.21 -4.07
C HIS A 79 -10.96 3.19 -4.36
N ARG A 80 -11.65 3.68 -3.32
CA ARG A 80 -12.68 4.72 -3.47
C ARG A 80 -12.09 6.06 -3.90
N ASN A 81 -10.82 6.31 -3.63
CA ASN A 81 -10.05 7.44 -4.13
C ASN A 81 -8.60 7.02 -4.45
N PRO A 82 -7.83 7.80 -5.25
CA PRO A 82 -6.47 7.44 -5.63
C PRO A 82 -5.55 7.23 -4.42
N ALA A 83 -4.89 6.06 -4.38
CA ALA A 83 -4.07 5.63 -3.26
C ALA A 83 -2.76 5.00 -3.76
N THR A 84 -1.65 5.19 -3.03
CA THR A 84 -0.31 4.84 -3.51
C THR A 84 -0.07 3.35 -3.44
N PHE A 85 -0.47 2.70 -2.34
CA PHE A 85 -0.37 1.26 -2.17
C PHE A 85 -1.25 0.56 -3.20
N PHE A 86 -2.51 0.99 -3.37
CA PHE A 86 -3.44 0.36 -4.33
C PHE A 86 -2.88 0.36 -5.76
N ARG A 87 -2.36 1.51 -6.23
CA ARG A 87 -1.73 1.60 -7.55
C ARG A 87 -0.50 0.71 -7.67
N SER A 88 0.31 0.67 -6.61
CA SER A 88 1.53 -0.15 -6.57
C SER A 88 1.18 -1.64 -6.65
N ILE A 89 0.26 -2.15 -5.83
CA ILE A 89 -0.11 -3.56 -5.84
C ILE A 89 -0.81 -3.95 -7.15
N GLY A 90 -1.68 -3.10 -7.72
CA GLY A 90 -2.30 -3.37 -9.01
C GLY A 90 -1.28 -3.56 -10.13
N ALA A 91 -0.26 -2.69 -10.20
CA ALA A 91 0.81 -2.81 -11.17
C ALA A 91 1.67 -4.07 -10.94
N VAL A 92 1.94 -4.43 -9.67
CA VAL A 92 2.64 -5.67 -9.29
C VAL A 92 1.86 -6.90 -9.73
N LEU A 93 0.53 -6.89 -9.65
CA LEU A 93 -0.32 -8.00 -10.08
C LEU A 93 -0.48 -8.08 -11.62
N GLY A 94 0.17 -7.19 -12.37
CA GLY A 94 0.14 -7.20 -13.85
C GLY A 94 -0.93 -6.30 -14.47
N TYR A 95 -1.77 -5.64 -13.67
CA TYR A 95 -2.77 -4.72 -14.21
C TYR A 95 -2.13 -3.43 -14.70
N ARG A 96 -2.74 -2.81 -15.71
CA ARG A 96 -2.33 -1.54 -16.30
C ARG A 96 -3.50 -0.57 -16.39
N PRO A 97 -3.25 0.75 -16.29
CA PRO A 97 -4.30 1.75 -16.50
C PRO A 97 -4.68 1.85 -17.97
N GLU A 98 -5.83 2.46 -18.23
CA GLU A 98 -6.26 2.79 -19.60
C GLU A 98 -5.29 3.78 -20.25
N PRO A 99 -4.85 3.54 -21.51
CA PRO A 99 -3.99 4.47 -22.25
C PRO A 99 -4.59 5.87 -22.31
N GLY A 100 -3.75 6.90 -22.12
CA GLY A 100 -4.18 8.30 -22.20
C GLY A 100 -5.12 8.78 -21.10
N SER A 101 -5.46 7.95 -20.11
CA SER A 101 -6.37 8.31 -18.99
C SER A 101 -5.94 9.53 -18.17
N LEU A 102 -4.68 9.95 -18.28
CA LEU A 102 -4.11 11.14 -17.67
C LEU A 102 -3.74 12.25 -18.65
N ALA A 103 -3.82 12.07 -19.97
CA ALA A 103 -3.27 13.01 -20.95
C ALA A 103 -3.64 14.49 -20.68
N ASP A 104 -4.90 14.78 -20.38
CA ASP A 104 -5.40 16.14 -20.13
C ASP A 104 -5.51 16.52 -18.64
N LYS A 105 -4.93 15.72 -17.72
CA LYS A 105 -5.09 15.93 -16.28
C LYS A 105 -3.96 16.78 -15.72
N LYS A 106 -4.29 17.77 -14.88
CA LYS A 106 -3.27 18.51 -14.12
C LYS A 106 -2.37 17.59 -13.27
N ASN A 107 -2.94 16.51 -12.73
CA ASN A 107 -2.18 15.48 -12.02
C ASN A 107 -1.91 14.29 -12.93
N GLN A 108 -0.67 14.21 -13.41
CA GLN A 108 -0.19 13.17 -14.31
C GLN A 108 0.38 11.93 -13.58
N ASN A 109 0.10 11.77 -12.27
CA ASN A 109 0.65 10.68 -11.45
C ASN A 109 -0.40 9.70 -10.91
N ASN A 110 -1.66 10.13 -10.83
CA ASN A 110 -2.75 9.38 -10.19
C ASN A 110 -3.58 8.61 -11.21
N TYR A 111 -2.94 7.69 -11.94
CA TYR A 111 -3.64 6.81 -12.88
C TYR A 111 -4.66 5.94 -12.16
N LYS A 112 -5.64 5.45 -12.91
CA LYS A 112 -6.68 4.52 -12.41
C LYS A 112 -6.71 3.29 -13.30
N PHE A 113 -7.00 2.15 -12.69
CA PHE A 113 -7.35 0.95 -13.45
C PHE A 113 -8.82 1.05 -13.88
N ASN A 114 -9.19 0.32 -14.92
CA ASN A 114 -10.60 0.18 -15.27
C ASN A 114 -11.40 -0.55 -14.16
N ILE A 115 -12.72 -0.58 -14.31
CA ILE A 115 -13.63 -1.08 -13.27
C ILE A 115 -13.39 -2.57 -12.97
N GLU A 116 -13.17 -3.39 -14.00
CA GLU A 116 -12.95 -4.83 -13.86
C GLU A 116 -11.63 -5.14 -13.14
N ASN A 117 -10.54 -4.51 -13.60
CA ASN A 117 -9.23 -4.62 -12.95
C ASN A 117 -9.27 -4.11 -11.51
N THR A 118 -9.99 -3.01 -11.25
CA THR A 118 -10.15 -2.47 -9.89
C THR A 118 -10.84 -3.48 -8.97
N LYS A 119 -11.92 -4.13 -9.43
CA LYS A 119 -12.61 -5.18 -8.67
C LYS A 119 -11.69 -6.37 -8.40
N ALA A 120 -10.98 -6.84 -9.41
CA ALA A 120 -10.04 -7.96 -9.28
C ALA A 120 -8.89 -7.66 -8.29
N ILE A 121 -8.37 -6.43 -8.29
CA ILE A 121 -7.35 -6.00 -7.31
C ILE A 121 -7.93 -5.96 -5.89
N VAL A 122 -9.14 -5.41 -5.71
CA VAL A 122 -9.81 -5.37 -4.40
C VAL A 122 -10.08 -6.78 -3.88
N GLU A 123 -10.57 -7.69 -4.73
CA GLU A 123 -10.77 -9.10 -4.38
C GLU A 123 -9.44 -9.76 -4.00
N TRP A 124 -8.36 -9.50 -4.75
CA TRP A 124 -7.05 -10.03 -4.40
C TRP A 124 -6.56 -9.48 -3.05
N ILE A 125 -6.71 -8.18 -2.79
CA ILE A 125 -6.37 -7.54 -1.50
C ILE A 125 -7.13 -8.25 -0.37
N ASN A 126 -8.43 -8.49 -0.58
CA ASN A 126 -9.29 -9.09 0.43
C ASN A 126 -8.87 -10.52 0.81
N HIS A 127 -8.26 -11.28 -0.09
CA HIS A 127 -7.89 -12.68 0.20
C HIS A 127 -6.43 -12.87 0.61
N ASN A 128 -5.56 -11.90 0.34
CA ASN A 128 -4.12 -12.11 0.44
C ASN A 128 -3.44 -11.19 1.46
N LEU A 129 -4.12 -10.16 1.98
CA LEU A 129 -3.49 -9.17 2.84
C LEU A 129 -3.97 -9.21 4.29
N GLU A 130 -3.03 -8.91 5.18
CA GLU A 130 -3.29 -8.57 6.57
C GLU A 130 -2.89 -7.13 6.83
N ILE A 131 -3.55 -6.51 7.80
CA ILE A 131 -3.24 -5.14 8.24
C ILE A 131 -2.99 -5.08 9.74
N ALA A 132 -2.17 -4.15 10.17
CA ALA A 132 -2.16 -3.67 11.55
C ALA A 132 -2.31 -2.15 11.53
N PHE A 133 -3.02 -1.58 12.50
CA PHE A 133 -3.17 -0.13 12.63
C PHE A 133 -3.16 0.28 14.10
N HIS A 134 -2.83 1.54 14.34
CA HIS A 134 -2.81 2.12 15.67
C HIS A 134 -3.42 3.53 15.60
N TYR A 135 -4.43 3.80 16.41
CA TYR A 135 -5.04 5.13 16.51
C TYR A 135 -4.14 6.09 17.27
N CYS A 136 -4.05 7.33 16.81
CA CYS A 136 -3.27 8.38 17.44
C CYS A 136 -4.08 9.66 17.56
N PRO A 137 -3.98 10.42 18.67
CA PRO A 137 -4.60 11.74 18.77
C PRO A 137 -4.07 12.73 17.72
N THR A 138 -2.78 12.64 17.40
CA THR A 138 -2.12 13.42 16.36
C THR A 138 -1.01 12.57 15.76
N THR A 139 -0.97 12.53 14.44
CA THR A 139 0.08 11.82 13.70
C THR A 139 1.24 12.74 13.35
N ASP A 140 2.44 12.17 13.36
CA ASP A 140 3.71 12.80 12.98
C ASP A 140 4.38 11.98 11.87
N SER A 141 4.65 12.63 10.73
CA SER A 141 5.30 12.02 9.58
C SER A 141 6.74 11.58 9.87
N THR A 142 7.44 12.20 10.83
CA THR A 142 8.80 11.81 11.18
C THR A 142 8.86 10.37 11.73
N ILE A 143 7.80 9.94 12.41
CA ILE A 143 7.68 8.58 12.94
C ILE A 143 7.44 7.57 11.81
N GLU A 144 6.55 7.89 10.85
CA GLU A 144 6.34 7.07 9.65
C GLU A 144 7.66 6.91 8.87
N ILE A 145 8.38 8.02 8.65
CA ILE A 145 9.68 8.03 7.97
C ILE A 145 10.67 7.13 8.72
N THR A 146 10.72 7.20 10.05
CA THR A 146 11.61 6.37 10.87
C THR A 146 11.27 4.88 10.75
N LEU A 147 9.98 4.53 10.76
CA LEU A 147 9.53 3.15 10.57
C LEU A 147 9.87 2.63 9.17
N ILE A 148 9.63 3.43 8.12
CA ILE A 148 9.98 3.06 6.74
C ILE A 148 11.50 2.88 6.61
N LYS A 149 12.29 3.79 7.18
CA LYS A 149 13.76 3.69 7.18
C LYS A 149 14.27 2.45 7.89
N LYS A 150 13.65 2.07 9.00
CA LYS A 150 14.06 0.90 9.78
C LYS A 150 13.67 -0.42 9.12
N TYR A 151 12.47 -0.50 8.54
CA TYR A 151 11.88 -1.77 8.09
C TYR A 151 11.88 -1.99 6.58
N GLY A 152 12.18 -0.97 5.79
CA GLY A 152 12.23 -1.04 4.32
C GLY A 152 11.07 -1.80 3.66
N PRO A 153 9.78 -1.44 3.91
CA PRO A 153 8.64 -2.13 3.31
C PRO A 153 8.73 -2.18 1.79
N LEU A 154 8.43 -3.33 1.17
CA LEU A 154 8.72 -3.56 -0.25
C LEU A 154 8.11 -2.52 -1.19
N LEU A 155 6.90 -2.03 -0.87
CA LEU A 155 6.12 -1.12 -1.70
C LEU A 155 6.23 0.37 -1.29
N ASN A 156 6.91 0.68 -0.20
CA ASN A 156 7.31 2.06 0.09
C ASN A 156 8.51 2.42 -0.79
N TRP A 157 8.35 3.43 -1.64
CA TRP A 157 9.44 3.97 -2.45
C TRP A 157 10.16 5.11 -1.71
N THR A 158 9.40 6.13 -1.29
CA THR A 158 9.94 7.28 -0.58
C THR A 158 10.43 6.87 0.80
N HIS A 159 11.61 7.38 1.19
CA HIS A 159 12.28 7.12 2.48
C HIS A 159 12.75 5.68 2.73
N ASN A 160 12.47 4.74 1.82
CA ASN A 160 12.98 3.38 1.94
C ASN A 160 14.50 3.37 1.64
N PRO A 161 15.34 2.81 2.53
CA PRO A 161 16.79 2.78 2.33
C PRO A 161 17.21 1.84 1.21
N GLU A 162 16.37 0.86 0.89
CA GLU A 162 16.59 -0.12 -0.17
C GLU A 162 15.36 -0.16 -1.09
N PRO A 163 15.14 0.89 -1.89
CA PRO A 163 13.96 0.98 -2.76
C PRO A 163 14.04 -0.08 -3.88
N PHE A 164 12.94 -0.78 -4.14
CA PHE A 164 12.94 -1.90 -5.07
C PHE A 164 12.77 -1.44 -6.52
N MET A 165 13.82 -1.55 -7.34
CA MET A 165 13.82 -1.02 -8.70
C MET A 165 12.73 -1.61 -9.63
N PRO A 166 12.40 -2.92 -9.58
CA PRO A 166 11.27 -3.46 -10.35
C PRO A 166 9.93 -2.78 -10.06
N LEU A 167 9.68 -2.36 -8.81
CA LEU A 167 8.49 -1.59 -8.47
C LEU A 167 8.49 -0.22 -9.17
N LYS A 168 9.64 0.47 -9.21
CA LYS A 168 9.74 1.76 -9.91
C LYS A 168 9.43 1.60 -11.39
N LYS A 169 10.02 0.60 -12.05
CA LYS A 169 9.80 0.31 -13.47
C LYS A 169 8.31 0.12 -13.77
N LEU A 170 7.61 -0.72 -12.99
CA LEU A 170 6.17 -0.93 -13.14
C LEU A 170 5.35 0.35 -12.93
N LYS A 171 5.71 1.16 -11.93
CA LYS A 171 5.00 2.43 -11.67
C LYS A 171 5.22 3.44 -12.79
N ASP A 172 6.41 3.49 -13.37
CA ASP A 172 6.73 4.38 -14.48
C ASP A 172 6.08 3.92 -15.78
N GLU A 173 6.05 2.61 -16.04
CA GLU A 173 5.31 2.01 -17.15
C GLU A 173 3.81 2.36 -17.08
N CYS A 174 3.16 2.14 -15.93
CA CYS A 174 1.76 2.53 -15.76
C CYS A 174 1.52 4.03 -16.00
N ARG A 175 2.45 4.89 -15.55
CA ARG A 175 2.34 6.34 -15.81
C ARG A 175 2.52 6.65 -17.29
N ALA A 176 3.47 6.03 -17.98
CA ALA A 176 3.70 6.23 -19.40
C ALA A 176 2.45 5.84 -20.20
N ILE A 177 1.88 4.66 -19.95
CA ILE A 177 0.61 4.22 -20.55
C ILE A 177 -0.49 5.25 -20.30
N ALA A 178 -0.71 5.62 -19.03
CA ALA A 178 -1.76 6.57 -18.67
C ALA A 178 -1.55 7.97 -19.27
N ARG A 179 -0.31 8.38 -19.55
CA ARG A 179 0.02 9.65 -20.20
C ARG A 179 -0.01 9.59 -21.73
N ASN A 180 -0.22 8.40 -22.30
CA ASN A 180 -0.04 8.13 -23.73
C ASN A 180 1.40 8.43 -24.22
N GLN A 181 2.39 8.03 -23.44
CA GLN A 181 3.84 8.19 -23.70
C GLN A 181 4.52 6.83 -23.97
N ILE A 182 3.75 5.89 -24.51
CA ILE A 182 4.19 4.53 -24.89
C ILE A 182 4.61 4.49 -26.35
#